data_AF-A0A529L887-F1
#
_entry.id   AF-A0A529L887-F1
#
_cell.length_a   1.000
_cell.length_b   1.000
_cell.length_c   1.000
_cell.angle_alpha   90.00
_cell.angle_beta   90.00
_cell.angle_gamma   90.00
#
_symmetry.space_group_name_H-M   'P 1'
#
loop_
_entity.id
_entity.type
_entity.pdbx_description
1 polymer ?
#
loop_
_entity_poly.entity_id
_entity_poly.type
_entity_poly.pdbx_seq_one_letter_code
_entity_poly.pdbx_strand_id
1 'polypeptide(L)'
;MVSLVPAPEFLSSLRSAPLTGLGVVHDSPEGRHIVHSAGIATQLLLLPGSDPSGHLAALIPLDAETLGRIEALTRFWRSLQGRPTASDTRMTPQQRRRFRLMMQAADGRANGASYRGIAV
;
A
#
# COMPACT_ATOMS: atom_id res chain seq x y z
N MET A 1 -0.09 0.98 -3.57
CA MET A 1 1.30 0.55 -3.38
C MET A 1 2.22 1.69 -3.77
N VAL A 2 3.32 1.90 -3.04
CA VAL A 2 4.38 2.85 -3.38
C VAL A 2 5.67 2.07 -3.61
N SER A 3 6.29 2.26 -4.77
CA SER A 3 7.58 1.65 -5.10
C SER A 3 8.71 2.58 -4.67
N LEU A 4 9.69 2.04 -3.95
CA LEU A 4 10.83 2.76 -3.42
C LEU A 4 12.11 2.18 -4.02
N VAL A 5 13.00 3.08 -4.45
CA VAL A 5 14.35 2.80 -4.94
C VAL A 5 15.37 3.51 -4.05
N PRO A 6 16.66 3.11 -4.09
CA PRO A 6 17.70 3.93 -3.50
C PRO A 6 17.65 5.34 -4.09
N ALA A 7 17.74 6.37 -3.23
CA ALA A 7 17.88 7.72 -3.72
C ALA A 7 19.22 7.85 -4.46
N PRO A 8 19.25 8.52 -5.63
CA PRO A 8 20.51 8.90 -6.27
C PRO A 8 21.42 9.64 -5.29
N GLU A 9 22.73 9.40 -5.35
CA GLU A 9 23.70 9.92 -4.36
C GLU A 9 23.65 11.44 -4.20
N PHE A 10 23.40 12.18 -5.27
CA PHE A 10 23.29 13.65 -5.22
C PHE A 10 22.07 14.12 -4.41
N LEU A 11 21.04 13.28 -4.25
CA LEU A 11 19.86 13.54 -3.42
C LEU A 11 20.03 13.06 -1.97
N SER A 12 21.08 12.30 -1.65
CA SER A 12 21.35 11.81 -0.28
C SER A 12 21.62 12.92 0.74
N SER A 13 21.88 14.14 0.26
CA SER A 13 22.00 15.34 1.11
C SER A 13 20.65 15.85 1.62
N LEU A 14 19.54 15.43 1.00
CA LEU A 14 18.20 15.77 1.46
C LEU A 14 17.89 14.96 2.72
N ARG A 15 17.50 15.64 3.81
CA ARG A 15 16.98 14.95 5.01
C ARG A 15 15.76 14.12 4.63
N SER A 16 15.91 12.80 4.62
CA SER A 16 14.80 11.87 4.59
C SER A 16 14.39 11.53 6.02
N ALA A 17 13.08 11.53 6.30
CA ALA A 17 12.59 10.97 7.55
C ALA A 17 12.70 9.43 7.48
N PRO A 18 13.25 8.77 8.50
CA PRO A 18 13.32 7.31 8.51
C PRO A 18 11.91 6.72 8.47
N LEU A 19 11.74 5.65 7.68
CA LEU A 19 10.48 4.91 7.64
C LEU A 19 10.33 4.18 8.98
N THR A 20 9.46 4.69 9.83
CA THR A 20 9.19 4.11 11.15
C THR A 20 7.87 3.33 11.09
N GLY A 21 7.68 2.28 11.90
CA GLY A 21 6.43 1.52 11.85
C GLY A 21 6.30 0.62 10.61
N LEU A 22 7.43 0.10 10.14
CA LEU A 22 7.47 -0.97 9.14
C LEU A 22 6.94 -2.26 9.77
N GLY A 23 5.93 -2.85 9.13
CA GLY A 23 5.36 -4.13 9.51
C GLY A 23 6.15 -5.31 8.92
N VAL A 24 5.46 -6.44 8.76
CA VAL A 24 6.06 -7.67 8.24
C VAL A 24 6.64 -7.45 6.84
N VAL A 25 7.87 -7.93 6.66
CA VAL A 25 8.59 -7.91 5.38
C VAL A 25 8.35 -9.23 4.66
N HIS A 26 7.99 -9.16 3.39
CA HIS A 26 7.86 -10.30 2.51
C HIS A 26 8.80 -10.14 1.32
N ASP A 27 9.75 -11.05 1.17
CA ASP A 27 10.66 -11.07 0.03
C ASP A 27 9.97 -11.61 -1.23
N SER A 28 10.22 -10.96 -2.36
CA SER A 28 9.76 -11.37 -3.69
C SER A 28 10.89 -11.15 -4.72
N PRO A 29 10.80 -11.75 -5.92
CA PRO A 29 11.75 -11.49 -7.00
C PRO A 29 11.81 -10.01 -7.41
N GLU A 30 10.73 -9.27 -7.20
CA GLU A 30 10.61 -7.85 -7.52
C GLU A 30 11.19 -6.96 -6.42
N GLY A 31 11.48 -7.50 -5.24
CA GLY A 31 12.00 -6.77 -4.09
C GLY A 31 11.31 -7.15 -2.79
N ARG A 32 11.32 -6.25 -1.80
CA ARG A 32 10.76 -6.49 -0.47
C ARG A 32 9.44 -5.74 -0.32
N HIS A 33 8.36 -6.48 -0.10
CA HIS A 33 7.07 -5.91 0.23
C HIS A 33 6.99 -5.66 1.73
N ILE A 34 6.61 -4.45 2.11
CA ILE A 34 6.45 -4.06 3.52
C ILE A 34 5.13 -3.34 3.68
N VAL A 35 4.38 -3.65 4.73
CA VAL A 35 3.20 -2.86 5.10
C VAL A 35 3.61 -1.82 6.13
N HIS A 36 3.50 -0.54 5.77
CA HIS A 36 3.77 0.57 6.68
C HIS A 36 2.47 1.05 7.32
N SER A 37 2.42 1.06 8.65
CA SER A 37 1.21 1.34 9.43
C SER A 37 1.40 2.59 10.31
N ALA A 38 1.40 3.77 9.69
CA ALA A 38 1.40 5.06 10.40
C ALA A 38 0.08 5.82 10.18
N GLY A 39 -1.05 5.22 10.55
CA GLY A 39 -2.40 5.78 10.33
C GLY A 39 -3.18 4.99 9.28
N ILE A 40 -2.77 5.05 8.01
CA ILE A 40 -3.28 4.16 6.96
C ILE A 40 -2.22 3.15 6.56
N ALA A 41 -2.60 1.87 6.60
CA ALA A 41 -1.78 0.76 6.10
C ALA A 41 -1.46 0.99 4.63
N THR A 42 -0.18 1.21 4.34
CA THR A 42 0.33 1.48 3.00
C THR A 42 1.30 0.38 2.61
N GLN A 43 1.02 -0.29 1.49
CA GLN A 43 1.95 -1.27 0.94
C GLN A 43 3.11 -0.55 0.23
N LEU A 44 4.31 -0.86 0.67
CA LEU A 44 5.58 -0.42 0.10
C LEU A 44 6.23 -1.59 -0.64
N LEU A 45 6.87 -1.31 -1.77
CA LEU A 45 7.74 -2.24 -2.47
C LEU A 45 9.13 -1.61 -2.52
N LEU A 46 10.09 -2.18 -1.79
CA LEU A 46 11.49 -1.79 -1.86
C LEU A 46 12.17 -2.62 -2.94
N LEU A 47 12.58 -1.95 -4.03
CA LEU A 47 13.28 -2.60 -5.13
C LEU A 47 14.68 -3.09 -4.69
N PRO A 48 15.28 -4.07 -5.39
CA PRO A 48 16.60 -4.59 -5.06
C PRO A 48 17.65 -3.49 -4.86
N GLY A 49 18.48 -3.62 -3.83
CA GLY A 49 19.48 -2.61 -3.46
C GLY A 49 18.95 -1.47 -2.57
N SER A 50 17.64 -1.41 -2.31
CA SER A 50 17.06 -0.43 -1.38
C SER A 50 17.24 -0.87 0.06
N ASP A 51 17.78 0.01 0.91
CA ASP A 51 17.81 -0.17 2.36
C ASP A 51 16.66 0.63 3.03
N PRO A 52 15.75 0.01 3.80
CA PRO A 52 14.71 0.72 4.53
C PRO A 52 15.22 1.77 5.53
N SER A 53 16.46 1.64 6.02
CA SER A 53 17.12 2.68 6.83
C SER A 53 17.86 3.74 6.02
N GLY A 54 17.97 3.55 4.70
CA GLY A 54 18.69 4.45 3.79
C GLY A 54 17.84 5.59 3.24
N HIS A 55 18.47 6.40 2.38
CA HIS A 55 17.76 7.41 1.60
C HIS A 55 17.02 6.73 0.46
N LEU A 56 15.69 6.88 0.43
CA LEU A 56 14.82 6.26 -0.56
C LEU A 56 14.12 7.33 -1.40
N ALA A 57 13.93 7.03 -2.68
CA ALA A 57 13.13 7.82 -3.60
C ALA A 57 11.91 7.02 -4.07
N ALA A 58 10.80 7.70 -4.33
CA ALA A 58 9.62 7.07 -4.91
C ALA A 58 9.81 6.89 -6.42
N LEU A 59 9.70 5.65 -6.90
CA LEU A 59 9.70 5.34 -8.33
C LEU A 59 8.26 5.38 -8.85
N ILE A 60 8.00 6.27 -9.80
CA ILE A 60 6.71 6.38 -10.50
C ILE A 60 6.96 6.14 -11.99
N PRO A 61 6.67 4.92 -12.50
CA PRO A 61 6.61 4.68 -13.93
C PRO A 61 5.59 5.61 -14.59
N LEU A 62 5.93 6.09 -15.78
CA LEU A 62 5.02 6.89 -16.62
C LEU A 62 4.13 5.95 -17.44
N ASP A 63 3.23 5.26 -16.75
CA ASP A 63 2.28 4.29 -17.31
C ASP A 63 0.82 4.76 -17.15
N ALA A 64 -0.14 3.93 -17.57
CA ALA A 64 -1.57 4.20 -17.40
C ALA A 64 -1.99 4.42 -15.93
N GLU A 65 -1.19 3.90 -14.98
CA GLU A 65 -1.44 3.97 -13.54
C GLU A 65 -0.71 5.13 -12.86
N THR A 66 0.01 5.98 -13.59
CA THR A 66 0.83 7.09 -13.06
C THR A 66 0.06 7.94 -12.04
N LEU A 67 -1.15 8.37 -12.38
CA LEU A 67 -1.97 9.21 -11.49
C LEU A 67 -2.37 8.45 -10.22
N GLY A 68 -2.70 7.16 -10.35
CA GLY A 68 -2.95 6.29 -9.20
C GLY A 68 -1.71 6.13 -8.31
N ARG A 69 -0.51 6.06 -8.90
CA ARG A 69 0.75 5.99 -8.14
C ARG A 69 1.04 7.31 -7.42
N ILE A 70 0.81 8.46 -8.06
CA ILE A 70 0.95 9.80 -7.45
C ILE A 70 -0.01 9.96 -6.27
N GLU A 71 -1.27 9.53 -6.42
CA GLU A 71 -2.26 9.60 -5.35
C GLU A 71 -1.87 8.67 -4.16
N ALA A 72 -1.35 7.48 -4.46
CA ALA A 72 -0.83 6.57 -3.43
C ALA A 72 0.38 7.17 -2.69
N LEU A 73 1.31 7.80 -3.42
CA LEU A 73 2.44 8.53 -2.83
C LEU A 73 1.97 9.70 -1.97
N THR A 74 0.97 10.46 -2.42
CA THR A 74 0.41 11.59 -1.66
C THR A 74 -0.20 11.12 -0.34
N ARG A 75 -0.96 10.00 -0.36
CA ARG A 75 -1.50 9.39 0.85
C ARG A 75 -0.40 8.90 1.78
N PHE A 76 0.60 8.21 1.24
CA PHE A 76 1.76 7.74 2.00
C PHE A 76 2.50 8.89 2.70
N TRP A 77 2.84 9.95 1.97
CA TRP A 77 3.53 11.11 2.51
C TRP A 77 2.72 11.80 3.62
N ARG A 78 1.40 11.96 3.44
CA ARG A 78 0.53 12.50 4.50
C ARG A 78 0.52 11.60 5.73
N SER A 79 0.47 10.28 5.54
CA SER A 79 0.53 9.26 6.60
C SER A 79 1.82 9.40 7.42
N LEU A 80 2.98 9.50 6.75
CA LEU A 80 4.28 9.73 7.39
C LEU A 80 4.32 11.01 8.23
N GLN A 81 3.69 12.08 7.74
CA GLN A 81 3.64 13.37 8.44
C GLN A 81 2.57 13.43 9.55
N GLY A 82 1.92 12.30 9.88
CA GLY A 82 0.82 12.25 10.86
C GLY A 82 -0.40 13.07 10.45
N ARG A 83 -0.57 13.36 9.15
CA ARG A 83 -1.67 14.18 8.64
C ARG A 83 -2.86 13.31 8.24
N PRO A 84 -4.10 13.83 8.36
CA PRO A 84 -5.28 13.16 7.83
C PRO A 84 -5.11 12.81 6.35
N THR A 85 -5.26 11.53 6.06
CA THR A 85 -5.17 10.95 4.73
C THR A 85 -6.58 10.81 4.16
N ALA A 86 -6.77 11.25 2.91
CA ALA A 86 -8.04 11.05 2.23
C ALA A 86 -8.30 9.55 2.04
N SER A 87 -9.57 9.13 2.15
CA SER A 87 -9.98 7.77 1.82
C SER A 87 -9.60 7.44 0.38
N ASP A 88 -9.22 6.19 0.13
CA ASP A 88 -9.04 5.69 -1.24
C ASP A 88 -10.38 5.77 -1.99
N THR A 89 -10.43 6.61 -3.03
CA THR A 89 -11.64 6.89 -3.82
C THR A 89 -11.78 5.97 -5.04
N ARG A 90 -10.83 5.06 -5.29
CA ARG A 90 -10.90 4.12 -6.43
C ARG A 90 -12.03 3.12 -6.31
N MET A 91 -12.56 2.96 -5.11
CA MET A 91 -13.74 2.15 -4.86
C MET A 91 -14.80 2.99 -4.18
N THR A 92 -16.00 3.01 -4.76
CA THR A 92 -17.14 3.61 -4.08
C THR A 92 -17.48 2.80 -2.82
N PRO A 93 -18.11 3.43 -1.81
CA PRO A 93 -18.59 2.71 -0.63
C PRO A 93 -19.49 1.52 -0.98
N GLN A 94 -20.32 1.67 -2.03
CA GLN A 94 -21.19 0.62 -2.54
C GLN A 94 -20.42 -0.55 -3.15
N GLN A 95 -19.41 -0.27 -3.99
CA GLN A 95 -18.54 -1.31 -4.55
C GLN A 95 -17.81 -2.07 -3.45
N ARG A 96 -17.22 -1.35 -2.48
CA ARG A 96 -16.53 -1.96 -1.34
C ARG A 96 -17.46 -2.85 -0.51
N ARG A 97 -18.70 -2.41 -0.26
CA ARG A 97 -19.72 -3.22 0.42
C ARG A 97 -20.05 -4.49 -0.39
N ARG A 98 -20.26 -4.36 -1.70
CA ARG A 98 -20.57 -5.49 -2.58
C ARG A 98 -19.45 -6.52 -2.60
N PHE A 99 -18.19 -6.10 -2.71
CA PHE A 99 -17.04 -7.01 -2.67
C PHE A 99 -16.94 -7.74 -1.33
N ARG A 100 -17.16 -7.05 -0.21
CA ARG A 100 -17.19 -7.69 1.12
C ARG A 100 -18.24 -8.80 1.21
N LEU A 101 -19.45 -8.53 0.73
CA LEU A 101 -20.53 -9.54 0.71
C LEU A 101 -20.20 -10.71 -0.22
N MET A 102 -19.59 -10.45 -1.38
CA MET A 102 -19.14 -11.52 -2.29
C MET A 102 -18.07 -12.40 -1.65
N MET A 103 -17.09 -11.82 -0.93
CA MET A 103 -16.09 -12.58 -0.19
C MET A 103 -16.73 -13.41 0.94
N GLN A 104 -17.60 -12.81 1.76
CA GLN A 104 -18.31 -13.51 2.82
C GLN A 104 -19.15 -14.67 2.29
N ALA A 105 -19.80 -14.50 1.13
CA ALA A 105 -20.55 -15.56 0.48
C ALA A 105 -19.66 -16.71 -0.01
N ALA A 106 -18.49 -16.40 -0.56
CA ALA A 106 -17.51 -17.40 -0.97
C ALA A 106 -16.97 -18.17 0.25
N ASP A 107 -16.58 -17.46 1.32
CA ASP A 107 -16.10 -18.05 2.57
C ASP A 107 -17.18 -18.92 3.22
N GLY A 108 -18.42 -18.43 3.29
CA GLY A 108 -19.55 -19.18 3.81
C GLY A 108 -19.77 -20.47 3.02
N ARG A 109 -19.75 -20.41 1.69
CA ARG A 109 -19.89 -21.59 0.84
C ARG A 109 -18.74 -22.58 1.01
N ALA A 110 -17.50 -22.11 1.12
CA ALA A 110 -16.33 -22.95 1.38
C ALA A 110 -16.43 -23.68 2.74
N ASN A 111 -17.08 -23.05 3.72
CA ASN A 111 -17.36 -23.64 5.04
C ASN A 111 -18.69 -24.40 5.12
N GLY A 112 -19.33 -24.72 3.98
CA GLY A 112 -20.55 -25.53 3.93
C GLY A 112 -21.84 -24.82 4.32
N ALA A 113 -21.84 -23.48 4.43
CA ALA A 113 -23.05 -22.73 4.71
C ALA A 113 -24.07 -22.89 3.57
N SER A 114 -25.33 -23.08 3.94
CA SER A 114 -26.44 -23.09 2.98
C SER A 114 -26.61 -21.70 2.35
N TYR A 115 -27.26 -21.63 1.19
CA TYR A 115 -27.55 -20.35 0.53
C TYR A 115 -28.34 -19.38 1.43
N ARG A 116 -29.24 -19.91 2.28
CA ARG A 116 -29.96 -19.11 3.29
C ARG A 116 -29.04 -18.60 4.39
N GLY A 117 -28.04 -19.39 4.81
CA GLY A 117 -27.06 -18.98 5.81
C GLY A 117 -26.08 -17.92 5.29
N ILE A 118 -25.87 -17.83 3.98
CA ILE A 118 -25.02 -16.82 3.33
C ILE A 118 -25.76 -15.49 3.11
N ALA A 119 -27.09 -15.52 2.94
CA ALA A 119 -27.89 -14.34 2.61
C ALA A 119 -28.24 -13.44 3.82
N VAL A 120 -27.65 -13.69 5.00
CA VAL A 120 -27.83 -12.95 6.26
C VAL A 120 -26.65 -12.01 6.48
#